data_AF-A0A0M2Q144-F1
#
_entry.id   AF-A0A0M2Q144-F1
#
_cell.length_a   1.000
_cell.length_b   1.000
_cell.length_c   1.000
_cell.angle_alpha   90.00
_cell.angle_beta   90.00
_cell.angle_gamma   90.00
#
_symmetry.space_group_name_H-M   'P 1'
#
loop_
_entity.id
_entity.type
_entity.pdbx_description
1 polymer ?
#
loop_
_entity_poly.entity_id
_entity_poly.type
_entity_poly.pdbx_seq_one_letter_code
_entity_poly.pdbx_strand_id
1 'polypeptide(L)'
;MKLLLNVHVIDFQNIGDLCSTPLDYFPFRGYEQQRVDIRELDTWLATDGDRLQDYEQVRIIVGGGGLLFKRFLPAFQQLQTLAPKAQLISWGIGQQLYKTQGDRASFYQQFDYQPYLQGFRFSSIRDVDHPNPQYPWVPCASCLHPAFDQPRPLRHQVVVFSHKKFQLHWRNLPRLTHETQDFNTILDFLASGETILTSSYHGAYWGTLLGRKVLAFPFSSKFHTLKHRPSLYPVDRWRTRQVLGRSWPPRWPWQRPSPQPALTCSIYRWQEWVADIPTYPHALQECRDRNHWYYRQVMES
;
A
#
# COMPACT_ATOMS: atom_id res chain seq x y z
N MET A 1 -14.61 26.10 -14.19
CA MET A 1 -14.77 24.97 -13.22
C MET A 1 -13.44 24.24 -13.07
N LYS A 2 -13.13 23.67 -11.89
CA LYS A 2 -11.87 22.95 -11.64
C LYS A 2 -12.12 21.47 -11.36
N LEU A 3 -11.30 20.59 -11.91
CA LEU A 3 -11.37 19.14 -11.70
C LEU A 3 -10.18 18.63 -10.92
N LEU A 4 -10.44 17.75 -9.97
CA LEU A 4 -9.44 16.92 -9.31
C LEU A 4 -9.78 15.46 -9.55
N LEU A 5 -8.92 14.79 -10.30
CA LEU A 5 -9.01 13.37 -10.56
C LEU A 5 -8.03 12.63 -9.64
N ASN A 6 -8.52 11.67 -8.86
CA ASN A 6 -7.67 10.77 -8.10
C ASN A 6 -7.57 9.40 -8.77
N VAL A 7 -6.35 9.03 -9.15
CA VAL A 7 -6.04 7.76 -9.82
C VAL A 7 -5.31 6.85 -8.83
N HIS A 8 -5.97 5.78 -8.39
CA HIS A 8 -5.41 4.79 -7.47
C HIS A 8 -6.03 3.42 -7.69
N VAL A 9 -5.64 2.40 -6.92
CA VAL A 9 -6.32 1.09 -6.99
C VAL A 9 -7.60 1.16 -6.15
N ILE A 10 -8.74 0.84 -6.76
CA ILE A 10 -10.04 0.77 -6.10
C ILE A 10 -10.43 -0.73 -6.00
N ASP A 11 -9.95 -1.39 -4.96
CA ASP A 11 -10.24 -2.82 -4.72
C ASP A 11 -11.02 -2.99 -3.41
N PHE A 12 -12.33 -3.25 -3.51
CA PHE A 12 -13.20 -3.51 -2.35
C PHE A 12 -12.82 -4.77 -1.54
N GLN A 13 -11.90 -5.59 -2.04
CA GLN A 13 -11.33 -6.74 -1.31
C GLN A 13 -9.94 -6.43 -0.72
N ASN A 14 -9.44 -5.20 -0.89
CA ASN A 14 -8.20 -4.72 -0.32
C ASN A 14 -8.41 -3.33 0.27
N ILE A 15 -8.93 -3.31 1.50
CA ILE A 15 -9.16 -2.08 2.27
C ILE A 15 -7.93 -1.19 2.39
N GLY A 16 -6.73 -1.77 2.35
CA GLY A 16 -5.50 -1.01 2.36
C GLY A 16 -5.31 -0.15 1.11
N ASP A 17 -5.69 -0.65 -0.06
CA ASP A 17 -5.63 0.13 -1.30
C ASP A 17 -6.75 1.19 -1.30
N LEU A 18 -7.94 0.87 -0.78
CA LEU A 18 -9.05 1.81 -0.65
C LEU A 18 -8.71 3.00 0.27
N CYS A 19 -8.26 2.73 1.49
CA CYS A 19 -7.96 3.77 2.49
C CYS A 19 -6.67 4.56 2.19
N SER A 20 -5.97 4.25 1.10
CA SER A 20 -4.69 4.89 0.77
C SER A 20 -4.82 6.22 0.05
N THR A 21 -6.04 6.56 -0.42
CA THR A 21 -6.28 7.84 -1.10
C THR A 21 -6.26 9.02 -0.14
N PRO A 22 -5.62 10.15 -0.49
CA PRO A 22 -5.66 11.36 0.32
C PRO A 22 -7.02 12.07 0.30
N LEU A 23 -7.90 11.77 -0.67
CA LEU A 23 -9.21 12.43 -0.80
C LEU A 23 -10.17 12.07 0.33
N ASP A 24 -9.94 10.94 1.02
CA ASP A 24 -10.73 10.56 2.19
C ASP A 24 -10.42 11.43 3.42
N TYR A 25 -9.29 12.13 3.42
CA TYR A 25 -8.77 12.79 4.63
C TYR A 25 -8.52 14.29 4.46
N PHE A 26 -8.45 14.78 3.23
CA PHE A 26 -8.18 16.18 2.94
C PHE A 26 -9.28 16.85 2.12
N PRO A 27 -9.68 18.08 2.46
CA PRO A 27 -10.68 18.81 1.69
C PRO A 27 -10.04 19.47 0.46
N PHE A 28 -10.37 19.04 -0.74
CA PHE A 28 -10.00 19.74 -1.97
C PHE A 28 -11.11 20.71 -2.41
N ARG A 29 -11.31 21.77 -1.63
CA ARG A 29 -12.41 22.74 -1.86
C ARG A 29 -12.26 23.44 -3.22
N GLY A 30 -13.40 23.63 -3.89
CA GLY A 30 -13.45 24.30 -5.19
C GLY A 30 -13.09 23.42 -6.39
N TYR A 31 -12.81 22.13 -6.16
CA TYR A 31 -12.65 21.13 -7.21
C TYR A 31 -13.86 20.20 -7.24
N GLU A 32 -14.38 19.94 -8.43
CA GLU A 32 -15.12 18.70 -8.69
C GLU A 32 -14.14 17.53 -8.49
N GLN A 33 -14.54 16.51 -7.74
CA GLN A 33 -13.67 15.39 -7.40
C GLN A 33 -14.18 14.11 -8.05
N GLN A 34 -13.29 13.42 -8.76
CA GLN A 34 -13.56 12.11 -9.36
C GLN A 34 -12.48 11.12 -8.96
N ARG A 35 -12.84 9.83 -8.91
CA ARG A 35 -11.91 8.73 -8.65
C ARG A 35 -11.92 7.77 -9.82
N VAL A 36 -10.73 7.36 -10.24
CA VAL A 36 -10.54 6.39 -11.32
C VAL A 36 -9.64 5.28 -10.82
N ASP A 37 -10.06 4.04 -11.06
CA ASP A 37 -9.17 2.92 -10.85
C ASP A 37 -8.05 2.97 -11.89
N ILE A 38 -6.79 2.97 -11.46
CA ILE A 38 -5.64 2.98 -12.35
C ILE A 38 -5.62 1.80 -13.35
N ARG A 39 -6.32 0.69 -13.02
CA ARG A 39 -6.48 -0.47 -13.90
C ARG A 39 -7.41 -0.20 -15.09
N GLU A 40 -8.28 0.80 -14.97
CA GLU A 40 -9.32 1.17 -15.93
C GLU A 40 -9.08 2.58 -16.51
N LEU A 41 -7.87 3.13 -16.30
CA LEU A 41 -7.54 4.49 -16.72
C LEU A 41 -7.65 4.66 -18.24
N ASP A 42 -7.23 3.67 -19.01
CA ASP A 42 -7.30 3.68 -20.47
C ASP A 42 -8.76 3.77 -20.96
N THR A 43 -9.64 2.99 -20.34
CA THR A 43 -11.07 3.00 -20.61
C THR A 43 -11.68 4.34 -20.23
N TRP A 44 -11.35 4.88 -19.05
CA TRP A 44 -11.82 6.19 -18.61
C TRP A 44 -11.33 7.32 -19.53
N LEU A 45 -10.08 7.29 -19.99
CA LEU A 45 -9.56 8.28 -20.93
C LEU A 45 -10.29 8.22 -22.27
N ALA A 46 -10.67 7.03 -22.73
CA ALA A 46 -11.42 6.86 -23.98
C ALA A 46 -12.88 7.35 -23.86
N THR A 47 -13.51 7.27 -22.69
CA THR A 47 -14.91 7.66 -22.49
C THR A 47 -15.09 9.11 -22.05
N ASP A 48 -14.22 9.58 -21.15
CA ASP A 48 -14.38 10.86 -20.44
C ASP A 48 -13.17 11.78 -20.59
N GLY A 49 -12.07 11.31 -21.17
CA GLY A 49 -10.82 12.08 -21.25
C GLY A 49 -10.94 13.39 -22.03
N ASP A 50 -11.82 13.47 -23.03
CA ASP A 50 -12.08 14.71 -23.78
C ASP A 50 -12.70 15.80 -22.92
N ARG A 51 -13.48 15.43 -21.89
CA ARG A 51 -14.10 16.37 -20.94
C ARG A 51 -13.08 17.14 -20.12
N LEU A 52 -11.83 16.68 -20.05
CA LEU A 52 -10.74 17.43 -19.41
C LEU A 52 -10.57 18.83 -20.01
N GLN A 53 -10.98 19.04 -21.27
CA GLN A 53 -10.89 20.33 -21.97
C GLN A 53 -11.92 21.35 -21.47
N ASP A 54 -13.00 20.89 -20.82
CA ASP A 54 -14.07 21.76 -20.30
C ASP A 54 -13.71 22.43 -18.97
N TYR A 55 -12.59 22.02 -18.36
CA TYR A 55 -12.14 22.54 -17.08
C TYR A 55 -11.01 23.56 -17.25
N GLU A 56 -11.13 24.68 -16.53
CA GLU A 56 -10.10 25.71 -16.48
C GLU A 56 -8.81 25.21 -15.81
N GLN A 57 -8.95 24.24 -14.90
CA GLN A 57 -7.84 23.66 -14.17
C GLN A 57 -8.10 22.19 -13.87
N VAL A 58 -7.16 21.33 -14.25
CA VAL A 58 -7.19 19.90 -13.95
C VAL A 58 -5.99 19.54 -13.07
N ARG A 59 -6.25 18.88 -11.94
CA ARG A 59 -5.24 18.23 -11.10
C ARG A 59 -5.47 16.73 -11.12
N ILE A 60 -4.40 15.96 -11.32
CA ILE A 60 -4.45 14.50 -11.25
C ILE A 60 -3.54 14.04 -10.12
N ILE A 61 -4.14 13.54 -9.05
CA ILE A 61 -3.43 12.95 -7.91
C ILE A 61 -3.37 11.44 -8.09
N VAL A 62 -2.16 10.93 -8.30
CA VAL A 62 -1.89 9.51 -8.52
C VAL A 62 -1.22 8.94 -7.28
N GLY A 63 -1.80 7.97 -6.61
CA GLY A 63 -1.10 7.37 -5.47
C GLY A 63 -1.97 6.79 -4.38
N GLY A 64 -1.29 6.46 -3.29
CA GLY A 64 -1.69 5.41 -2.37
C GLY A 64 -1.24 4.03 -2.90
N GLY A 65 -0.37 3.34 -2.15
CA GLY A 65 -0.01 1.94 -2.42
C GLY A 65 1.03 1.66 -3.53
N GLY A 66 1.24 0.37 -3.81
CA GLY A 66 2.31 -0.23 -4.63
C GLY A 66 2.27 0.04 -6.13
N LEU A 67 2.08 1.29 -6.56
CA LEU A 67 1.79 1.62 -7.95
C LEU A 67 3.04 1.76 -8.85
N LEU A 68 4.24 1.94 -8.30
CA LEU A 68 5.47 1.89 -9.10
C LEU A 68 5.82 0.41 -9.38
N PHE A 69 5.05 -0.17 -10.28
CA PHE A 69 5.07 -1.57 -10.66
C PHE A 69 4.93 -1.68 -12.17
N LYS A 70 5.68 -2.59 -12.79
CA LYS A 70 5.71 -2.75 -14.26
C LYS A 70 4.33 -2.85 -14.89
N ARG A 71 3.36 -3.48 -14.21
CA ARG A 71 1.97 -3.59 -14.70
C ARG A 71 1.29 -2.23 -14.91
N PHE A 72 1.61 -1.23 -14.09
CA PHE A 72 1.01 0.09 -14.16
C PHE A 72 1.82 1.09 -14.98
N LEU A 73 3.03 0.73 -15.44
CA LEU A 73 3.86 1.62 -16.26
C LEU A 73 3.12 2.20 -17.48
N PRO A 74 2.31 1.43 -18.25
CA PRO A 74 1.53 2.01 -19.34
C PRO A 74 0.54 3.10 -18.89
N ALA A 75 -0.09 2.93 -17.72
CA ALA A 75 -0.98 3.94 -17.15
C ALA A 75 -0.21 5.22 -16.77
N PHE A 76 1.01 5.10 -16.22
CA PHE A 76 1.86 6.26 -15.97
C PHE A 76 2.24 6.97 -17.27
N GLN A 77 2.62 6.23 -18.30
CA GLN A 77 2.94 6.80 -19.61
C GLN A 77 1.74 7.54 -20.23
N GLN A 78 0.52 7.02 -20.08
CA GLN A 78 -0.70 7.74 -20.47
C GLN A 78 -0.92 9.00 -19.65
N LEU A 79 -0.75 8.96 -18.32
CA LEU A 79 -0.87 10.14 -17.47
C LEU A 79 0.13 11.24 -17.89
N GLN A 80 1.35 10.85 -18.24
CA GLN A 80 2.41 11.76 -18.66
C GLN A 80 2.04 12.54 -19.94
N THR A 81 1.23 11.97 -20.84
CA THR A 81 0.75 12.71 -22.03
C THR A 81 -0.25 13.82 -21.66
N LEU A 82 -0.85 13.76 -20.47
CA LEU A 82 -1.78 14.77 -19.97
C LEU A 82 -1.06 15.94 -19.27
N ALA A 83 0.24 15.84 -19.00
CA ALA A 83 1.01 16.88 -18.31
C ALA A 83 0.87 18.30 -18.91
N PRO A 84 0.73 18.50 -20.24
CA PRO A 84 0.49 19.83 -20.82
C PRO A 84 -0.88 20.43 -20.46
N LYS A 85 -1.86 19.60 -20.09
CA LYS A 85 -3.25 20.01 -19.80
C LYS A 85 -3.63 19.85 -18.33
N ALA A 86 -2.85 19.10 -17.55
CA ALA A 86 -3.16 18.76 -16.17
C ALA A 86 -1.90 18.79 -15.28
N GLN A 87 -2.08 19.26 -14.06
CA GLN A 87 -1.06 19.17 -13.02
C GLN A 87 -1.04 17.76 -12.44
N LEU A 88 -0.02 16.97 -12.82
CA LEU A 88 0.20 15.63 -12.30
C LEU A 88 0.93 15.68 -10.95
N ILE A 89 0.39 14.98 -9.96
CA ILE A 89 0.88 14.93 -8.58
C ILE A 89 0.94 13.48 -8.14
N SER A 90 2.05 13.01 -7.56
CA SER A 90 2.10 11.71 -6.92
C SER A 90 1.97 11.83 -5.40
N TRP A 91 1.23 10.91 -4.77
CA TRP A 91 0.96 10.92 -3.33
C TRP A 91 1.40 9.63 -2.65
N GLY A 92 2.52 9.68 -1.92
CA GLY A 92 3.05 8.54 -1.14
C GLY A 92 3.16 7.25 -1.95
N ILE A 93 3.48 7.40 -3.24
CA ILE A 93 3.59 6.27 -4.16
C ILE A 93 4.86 5.48 -3.85
N GLY A 94 4.93 4.21 -4.24
CA GLY A 94 6.14 3.44 -4.01
C GLY A 94 6.24 2.17 -4.82
N GLN A 95 7.46 1.64 -4.85
CA GLN A 95 7.85 0.46 -5.59
C GLN A 95 7.15 -0.81 -5.10
N GLN A 96 6.86 -1.68 -6.06
CA GLN A 96 6.39 -3.03 -5.80
C GLN A 96 7.16 -4.03 -6.64
N LEU A 97 8.33 -4.43 -6.14
CA LEU A 97 9.24 -5.37 -6.79
C LEU A 97 9.23 -6.70 -6.05
N TYR A 98 9.03 -7.79 -6.79
CA TYR A 98 9.03 -9.16 -6.27
C TYR A 98 10.34 -9.84 -6.65
N LYS A 99 11.41 -9.58 -5.90
CA LYS A 99 12.71 -10.24 -6.09
C LYS A 99 13.08 -11.02 -4.83
N THR A 100 13.34 -12.31 -5.00
CA THR A 100 13.56 -13.28 -3.90
C THR A 100 15.02 -13.72 -3.74
N GLN A 101 15.95 -13.28 -4.59
CA GLN A 101 17.36 -13.71 -4.57
C GLN A 101 18.33 -12.52 -4.76
N GLY A 102 19.55 -12.64 -4.19
CA GLY A 102 20.66 -11.67 -4.30
C GLY A 102 20.67 -10.57 -3.23
N ASP A 103 21.55 -9.58 -3.39
CA ASP A 103 21.57 -8.36 -2.58
C ASP A 103 20.30 -7.52 -2.86
N ARG A 104 19.29 -7.72 -2.00
CA ARG A 104 17.97 -7.10 -2.13
C ARG A 104 18.01 -5.60 -1.85
N ALA A 105 18.87 -5.17 -0.93
CA ALA A 105 18.89 -3.80 -0.45
C ALA A 105 19.35 -2.84 -1.56
N SER A 106 20.48 -3.14 -2.19
CA SER A 106 20.98 -2.34 -3.31
C SER A 106 20.00 -2.31 -4.49
N PHE A 107 19.38 -3.44 -4.81
CA PHE A 107 18.39 -3.52 -5.88
C PHE A 107 17.17 -2.62 -5.66
N TYR A 108 16.71 -2.49 -4.41
CA TYR A 108 15.58 -1.62 -4.09
C TYR A 108 15.95 -0.14 -4.04
N GLN A 109 17.20 0.18 -3.70
CA GLN A 109 17.72 1.56 -3.67
C GLN A 109 17.99 2.10 -5.08
N GLN A 110 18.37 1.23 -6.02
CA GLN A 110 18.66 1.59 -7.41
C GLN A 110 17.44 1.62 -8.33
N PHE A 111 16.22 1.58 -7.78
CA PHE A 111 15.01 1.63 -8.59
C PHE A 111 14.91 2.95 -9.35
N ASP A 112 14.70 2.87 -10.67
CA ASP A 112 14.50 4.04 -11.51
C ASP A 112 13.04 4.51 -11.48
N TYR A 113 12.83 5.68 -10.88
CA TYR A 113 11.53 6.33 -10.75
C TYR A 113 11.15 7.15 -11.98
N GLN A 114 12.11 7.49 -12.85
CA GLN A 114 11.91 8.39 -13.99
C GLN A 114 10.82 7.90 -14.95
N PRO A 115 10.73 6.61 -15.32
CA PRO A 115 9.70 6.13 -16.25
C PRO A 115 8.26 6.33 -15.75
N TYR A 116 8.09 6.48 -14.42
CA TYR A 116 6.78 6.67 -13.81
C TYR A 116 6.48 8.15 -13.55
N LEU A 117 7.47 8.92 -13.10
CA LEU A 117 7.25 10.25 -12.54
C LEU A 117 7.70 11.41 -13.45
N GLN A 118 8.17 11.13 -14.67
CA GLN A 118 8.46 12.18 -15.64
C GLN A 118 7.24 13.11 -15.84
N GLY A 119 7.44 14.42 -15.91
CA GLY A 119 6.34 15.38 -16.13
C GLY A 119 5.40 15.59 -14.92
N PHE A 120 5.62 14.89 -13.80
CA PHE A 120 4.91 15.20 -12.56
C PHE A 120 5.44 16.50 -11.96
N ARG A 121 4.52 17.42 -11.63
CA ARG A 121 4.87 18.70 -11.01
C ARG A 121 5.29 18.52 -9.55
N PHE A 122 4.59 17.65 -8.83
CA PHE A 122 4.96 17.25 -7.47
C PHE A 122 5.01 15.74 -7.37
N SER A 123 6.10 15.24 -6.81
CA SER A 123 6.30 13.81 -6.65
C SER A 123 6.65 13.49 -5.22
N SER A 124 5.84 12.67 -4.56
CA SER A 124 6.14 12.15 -3.23
C SER A 124 6.15 10.64 -3.18
N ILE A 125 7.09 10.09 -2.42
CA ILE A 125 7.37 8.66 -2.38
C ILE A 125 7.29 8.17 -0.93
N ARG A 126 6.71 7.00 -0.70
CA ARG A 126 6.66 6.41 0.66
C ARG A 126 7.90 5.60 1.03
N ASP A 127 8.63 5.15 0.03
CA ASP A 127 9.81 4.32 0.19
C ASP A 127 10.93 5.18 0.75
N VAL A 128 11.57 4.77 1.84
CA VAL A 128 12.80 5.44 2.30
C VAL A 128 14.02 4.97 1.53
N ASP A 129 15.09 5.75 1.62
CA ASP A 129 16.39 5.47 1.00
C ASP A 129 16.39 5.49 -0.54
N HIS A 130 15.38 6.11 -1.18
CA HIS A 130 15.49 6.42 -2.60
C HIS A 130 16.54 7.51 -2.84
N PRO A 131 17.34 7.42 -3.91
CA PRO A 131 18.51 8.28 -4.10
C PRO A 131 18.16 9.69 -4.58
N ASN A 132 16.92 9.93 -5.04
CA ASN A 132 16.54 11.23 -5.59
C ASN A 132 16.07 12.18 -4.48
N PRO A 133 16.84 13.23 -4.11
CA PRO A 133 16.48 14.15 -3.04
C PRO A 133 15.25 15.04 -3.36
N GLN A 134 14.83 15.09 -4.62
CA GLN A 134 13.68 15.91 -5.04
C GLN A 134 12.34 15.31 -4.68
N TYR A 135 12.29 14.02 -4.34
CA TYR A 135 11.04 13.36 -3.97
C TYR A 135 10.89 13.35 -2.46
N PRO A 136 10.08 14.24 -1.87
CA PRO A 136 9.79 14.18 -0.46
C PRO A 136 9.19 12.82 -0.05
N TRP A 137 9.66 12.30 1.09
CA TRP A 137 9.01 11.15 1.72
C TRP A 137 7.57 11.50 2.12
N VAL A 138 6.55 10.74 1.74
CA VAL A 138 5.17 10.88 2.23
C VAL A 138 4.59 9.49 2.45
N PRO A 139 4.12 9.15 3.67
CA PRO A 139 3.59 7.82 3.91
C PRO A 139 2.15 7.65 3.41
N CYS A 140 1.64 6.43 3.48
CA CYS A 140 0.26 6.13 3.08
C CYS A 140 -0.74 6.97 3.89
N ALA A 141 -1.69 7.62 3.20
CA ALA A 141 -2.65 8.55 3.78
C ALA A 141 -3.57 7.91 4.82
N SER A 142 -3.70 6.57 4.83
CA SER A 142 -4.47 5.83 5.84
C SER A 142 -4.07 6.14 7.29
N CYS A 143 -2.87 6.67 7.57
CA CYS A 143 -2.51 7.16 8.92
C CYS A 143 -3.39 8.31 9.44
N LEU A 144 -4.08 9.03 8.55
CA LEU A 144 -5.00 10.11 8.91
C LEU A 144 -6.38 9.60 9.33
N HIS A 145 -6.65 8.31 9.16
CA HIS A 145 -7.96 7.76 9.46
C HIS A 145 -8.29 7.88 10.97
N PRO A 146 -9.47 8.43 11.35
CA PRO A 146 -9.82 8.71 12.75
C PRO A 146 -9.93 7.45 13.62
N ALA A 147 -10.10 6.27 12.99
CA ALA A 147 -10.05 5.00 13.69
C ALA A 147 -8.79 4.85 14.55
N PHE A 148 -7.63 5.40 14.16
CA PHE A 148 -6.42 5.33 14.99
C PHE A 148 -6.55 6.01 16.37
N ASP A 149 -7.49 6.92 16.54
CA ASP A 149 -7.68 7.67 17.79
C ASP A 149 -8.55 6.93 18.82
N GLN A 150 -9.12 5.78 18.45
CA GLN A 150 -9.91 4.96 19.36
C GLN A 150 -9.03 4.14 20.31
N PRO A 151 -9.37 4.09 21.62
CA PRO A 151 -8.67 3.24 22.58
C PRO A 151 -8.91 1.76 22.26
N ARG A 152 -7.84 0.96 22.27
CA ARG A 152 -7.91 -0.48 21.96
C ARG A 152 -7.17 -1.31 23.00
N PRO A 153 -7.86 -2.19 23.74
CA PRO A 153 -7.23 -3.00 24.77
C PRO A 153 -6.41 -4.14 24.16
N LEU A 154 -5.27 -4.43 24.80
CA LEU A 154 -4.46 -5.60 24.51
C LEU A 154 -5.17 -6.85 25.05
N ARG A 155 -5.28 -7.90 24.23
CA ARG A 155 -5.97 -9.17 24.55
C ARG A 155 -5.10 -10.40 24.31
N HIS A 156 -4.08 -10.28 23.48
CA HIS A 156 -3.23 -11.38 23.05
C HIS A 156 -1.76 -10.96 23.10
N GLN A 157 -0.87 -11.89 23.48
CA GLN A 157 0.56 -11.67 23.33
C GLN A 157 0.96 -11.56 21.84
N VAL A 158 0.34 -12.37 20.98
CA VAL A 158 0.67 -12.48 19.56
C VAL A 158 -0.58 -12.62 18.72
N VAL A 159 -0.65 -11.86 17.63
CA VAL A 159 -1.69 -11.98 16.59
C VAL A 159 -1.07 -12.10 15.20
N VAL A 160 -1.78 -12.76 14.27
CA VAL A 160 -1.29 -13.00 12.91
C VAL A 160 -2.17 -12.28 11.89
N PHE A 161 -1.60 -11.36 11.12
CA PHE A 161 -2.31 -10.65 10.06
C PHE A 161 -1.71 -10.92 8.69
N SER A 162 -2.43 -11.60 7.80
CA SER A 162 -1.86 -12.08 6.54
C SER A 162 -2.36 -11.35 5.30
N HIS A 163 -1.47 -11.20 4.33
CA HIS A 163 -1.83 -10.82 2.96
C HIS A 163 -2.57 -11.96 2.24
N LYS A 164 -3.59 -11.64 1.42
CA LYS A 164 -4.46 -12.62 0.72
C LYS A 164 -3.70 -13.75 0.02
N LYS A 165 -2.64 -13.39 -0.70
CA LYS A 165 -1.78 -14.34 -1.44
C LYS A 165 -0.63 -14.93 -0.62
N PHE A 166 -0.14 -14.25 0.41
CA PHE A 166 1.06 -14.65 1.15
C PHE A 166 0.62 -14.93 2.58
N GLN A 167 0.24 -16.16 2.86
CA GLN A 167 -0.52 -16.52 4.06
C GLN A 167 0.40 -17.16 5.10
N LEU A 168 0.36 -16.63 6.32
CA LEU A 168 1.06 -17.23 7.46
C LEU A 168 0.09 -18.12 8.25
N HIS A 169 0.57 -19.28 8.68
CA HIS A 169 -0.29 -20.29 9.30
C HIS A 169 0.32 -20.78 10.63
N TRP A 170 -0.29 -20.36 11.73
CA TRP A 170 -0.10 -20.95 13.06
C TRP A 170 -1.42 -21.57 13.51
N ARG A 171 -1.37 -22.76 14.13
CA ARG A 171 -2.59 -23.46 14.55
C ARG A 171 -3.30 -22.78 15.73
N ASN A 172 -2.56 -22.14 16.62
CA ASN A 172 -3.05 -21.70 17.93
C ASN A 172 -2.94 -20.19 18.16
N LEU A 173 -2.79 -19.39 17.09
CA LEU A 173 -2.72 -17.94 17.20
C LEU A 173 -3.95 -17.29 16.55
N PRO A 174 -4.53 -16.24 17.17
CA PRO A 174 -5.57 -15.44 16.53
C PRO A 174 -5.10 -14.93 15.17
N ARG A 175 -5.96 -15.02 14.16
CA ARG A 175 -5.61 -14.68 12.78
C ARG A 175 -6.71 -13.91 12.08
N LEU A 176 -6.30 -12.91 11.32
CA LEU A 176 -7.15 -12.18 10.38
C LEU A 176 -6.42 -12.00 9.03
N THR A 177 -7.18 -11.77 7.97
CA THR A 177 -6.67 -11.45 6.63
C THR A 177 -7.27 -10.12 6.16
N HIS A 178 -6.71 -9.52 5.10
CA HIS A 178 -7.23 -8.28 4.52
C HIS A 178 -8.63 -8.36 3.87
N GLU A 179 -9.26 -9.54 3.86
CA GLU A 179 -10.58 -9.71 3.22
C GLU A 179 -11.70 -9.06 4.04
N THR A 180 -11.42 -8.68 5.29
CA THR A 180 -12.32 -7.86 6.11
C THR A 180 -12.39 -6.43 5.55
N GLN A 181 -13.59 -5.97 5.24
CA GLN A 181 -13.82 -4.65 4.62
C GLN A 181 -13.91 -3.50 5.63
N ASP A 182 -14.02 -3.79 6.92
CA ASP A 182 -14.07 -2.76 7.95
C ASP A 182 -12.68 -2.45 8.50
N PHE A 183 -12.26 -1.20 8.31
CA PHE A 183 -10.98 -0.71 8.79
C PHE A 183 -10.89 -0.72 10.32
N ASN A 184 -11.99 -0.43 11.04
CA ASN A 184 -11.99 -0.48 12.51
C ASN A 184 -11.73 -1.91 13.00
N THR A 185 -12.44 -2.90 12.46
CA THR A 185 -12.23 -4.32 12.78
C THR A 185 -10.77 -4.75 12.58
N ILE A 186 -10.10 -4.27 11.52
CA ILE A 186 -8.68 -4.57 11.32
C ILE A 186 -7.81 -3.91 12.39
N LEU A 187 -8.01 -2.62 12.67
CA LEU A 187 -7.22 -1.95 13.72
C LEU A 187 -7.48 -2.55 15.10
N ASP A 188 -8.71 -2.96 15.42
CA ASP A 188 -9.07 -3.66 16.64
C ASP A 188 -8.33 -4.99 16.76
N PHE A 189 -8.30 -5.77 15.68
CA PHE A 189 -7.55 -7.02 15.64
C PHE A 189 -6.05 -6.79 15.81
N LEU A 190 -5.45 -5.87 15.06
CA LEU A 190 -4.01 -5.57 15.15
C LEU A 190 -3.65 -5.06 16.55
N ALA A 191 -4.44 -4.15 17.11
CA ALA A 191 -4.19 -3.58 18.43
C ALA A 191 -4.45 -4.57 19.57
N SER A 192 -5.23 -5.62 19.35
CA SER A 192 -5.45 -6.66 20.35
C SER A 192 -4.17 -7.47 20.66
N GLY A 193 -3.17 -7.44 19.77
CA GLY A 193 -1.87 -8.09 19.98
C GLY A 193 -0.80 -7.17 20.55
N GLU A 194 0.02 -7.66 21.49
CA GLU A 194 1.30 -7.01 21.83
C GLU A 194 2.27 -7.06 20.65
N THR A 195 2.37 -8.25 20.03
CA THR A 195 3.19 -8.54 18.85
C THR A 195 2.34 -8.95 17.66
N ILE A 196 2.61 -8.36 16.51
CA ILE A 196 1.94 -8.62 15.24
C ILE A 196 2.90 -9.39 14.33
N LEU A 197 2.52 -10.60 13.95
CA LEU A 197 3.17 -11.36 12.89
C LEU A 197 2.45 -11.09 11.59
N THR A 198 3.13 -10.54 10.59
CA THR A 198 2.42 -10.11 9.39
C THR A 198 3.18 -10.34 8.10
N SER A 199 2.48 -10.85 7.10
CA SER A 199 2.95 -10.84 5.71
C SER A 199 2.32 -9.68 4.94
N SER A 200 1.65 -8.75 5.61
CA SER A 200 1.00 -7.60 4.97
C SER A 200 1.87 -6.35 5.10
N TYR A 201 1.96 -5.58 4.01
CA TYR A 201 2.49 -4.22 4.09
C TYR A 201 1.64 -3.32 4.99
N HIS A 202 0.32 -3.31 4.81
CA HIS A 202 -0.58 -2.50 5.63
C HIS A 202 -0.67 -3.01 7.08
N GLY A 203 -0.56 -4.32 7.31
CA GLY A 203 -0.42 -4.90 8.64
C GLY A 203 0.85 -4.44 9.34
N ALA A 204 1.97 -4.42 8.60
CA ALA A 204 3.22 -3.91 9.13
C ALA A 204 3.13 -2.40 9.42
N TYR A 205 2.65 -1.63 8.46
CA TYR A 205 2.49 -0.19 8.57
C TYR A 205 1.54 0.18 9.72
N TRP A 206 0.30 -0.29 9.72
CA TRP A 206 -0.69 0.04 10.75
C TRP A 206 -0.30 -0.52 12.13
N GLY A 207 0.30 -1.72 12.18
CA GLY A 207 0.83 -2.26 13.44
C GLY A 207 1.89 -1.35 14.06
N THR A 208 2.79 -0.80 13.22
CA THR A 208 3.77 0.20 13.65
C THR A 208 3.11 1.49 14.11
N LEU A 209 2.10 2.00 13.39
CA LEU A 209 1.36 3.21 13.79
C LEU A 209 0.59 3.04 15.11
N LEU A 210 0.15 1.82 15.42
CA LEU A 210 -0.48 1.45 16.69
C LEU A 210 0.55 1.27 17.84
N GLY A 211 1.84 1.48 17.58
CA GLY A 211 2.91 1.31 18.56
C GLY A 211 3.14 -0.14 18.97
N ARG A 212 2.75 -1.11 18.13
CA ARG A 212 2.93 -2.55 18.43
C ARG A 212 4.30 -3.04 17.97
N LYS A 213 4.76 -4.14 18.57
CA LYS A 213 5.90 -4.90 18.04
C LYS A 213 5.46 -5.58 16.75
N VAL A 214 6.16 -5.36 15.65
CA VAL A 214 5.84 -5.96 14.34
C VAL A 214 7.01 -6.82 13.86
N LEU A 215 6.72 -8.10 13.58
CA LEU A 215 7.59 -8.98 12.81
C LEU A 215 6.95 -9.21 11.43
N ALA A 216 7.55 -8.61 10.40
CA ALA A 216 7.07 -8.71 9.04
C ALA A 216 7.74 -9.86 8.27
N PHE A 217 6.98 -10.55 7.43
CA PHE A 217 7.41 -11.63 6.55
C PHE A 217 7.42 -11.10 5.10
N PRO A 218 8.55 -10.54 4.64
CA PRO A 218 8.60 -9.79 3.39
C PRO A 218 8.43 -10.69 2.16
N PHE A 219 7.74 -10.17 1.15
CA PHE A 219 7.66 -10.79 -0.18
C PHE A 219 7.96 -9.80 -1.32
N SER A 220 8.16 -8.52 -1.02
CA SER A 220 8.42 -7.47 -1.99
C SER A 220 9.21 -6.30 -1.39
N SER A 221 9.70 -5.40 -2.24
CA SER A 221 10.48 -4.20 -1.87
C SER A 221 9.85 -3.35 -0.76
N LYS A 222 8.53 -3.13 -0.81
CA LYS A 222 7.78 -2.25 0.12
C LYS A 222 7.98 -2.49 1.62
N PHE A 223 8.41 -3.68 2.03
CA PHE A 223 8.71 -3.98 3.44
C PHE A 223 10.07 -3.43 3.87
N HIS A 224 11.02 -3.38 2.94
CA HIS A 224 12.40 -2.96 3.18
C HIS A 224 12.55 -1.45 3.16
N THR A 225 11.58 -0.75 2.57
CA THR A 225 11.56 0.70 2.39
C THR A 225 10.54 1.41 3.30
N LEU A 226 10.04 0.74 4.33
CA LEU A 226 9.26 1.41 5.38
C LEU A 226 10.19 2.28 6.23
N LYS A 227 9.84 3.57 6.41
CA LYS A 227 10.59 4.50 7.27
C LYS A 227 10.73 3.97 8.69
N HIS A 228 9.59 3.64 9.30
CA HIS A 228 9.52 2.98 10.60
C HIS A 228 9.60 1.47 10.37
N ARG A 229 10.83 1.00 10.16
CA ARG A 229 11.08 -0.35 9.69
C ARG A 229 10.77 -1.39 10.77
N PRO A 230 9.80 -2.30 10.56
CA PRO A 230 9.58 -3.41 11.48
C PRO A 230 10.74 -4.40 11.43
N SER A 231 10.85 -5.29 12.42
CA SER A 231 11.73 -6.44 12.29
C SER A 231 11.30 -7.29 11.10
N LEU A 232 12.26 -7.72 10.29
CA LEU A 232 11.99 -8.52 9.09
C LEU A 232 12.45 -9.95 9.33
N TYR A 233 11.52 -10.90 9.24
CA TYR A 233 11.85 -12.31 9.24
C TYR A 233 12.60 -12.67 7.94
N PRO A 234 13.70 -13.46 8.00
CA PRO A 234 14.47 -13.84 6.82
C PRO A 234 13.72 -14.90 6.01
N VAL A 235 12.75 -14.47 5.19
CA VAL A 235 12.02 -15.39 4.33
C VAL A 235 12.91 -15.85 3.17
N ASP A 236 13.34 -17.11 3.21
CA ASP A 236 14.10 -17.73 2.11
C ASP A 236 13.27 -17.79 0.81
N ARG A 237 12.06 -18.35 0.91
CA ARG A 237 11.14 -18.49 -0.22
C ARG A 237 9.69 -18.66 0.21
N TRP A 238 8.82 -18.11 -0.63
CA TRP A 238 7.39 -18.38 -0.62
C TRP A 238 7.09 -19.54 -1.57
N ARG A 239 6.28 -20.51 -1.12
CA ARG A 239 5.93 -21.71 -1.88
C ARG A 239 4.42 -21.84 -1.99
N THR A 240 3.94 -22.35 -3.12
CA THR A 240 2.53 -22.73 -3.27
C THR A 240 2.15 -23.74 -2.21
N ARG A 241 1.08 -23.48 -1.47
CA ARG A 241 0.52 -24.44 -0.52
C ARG A 241 0.05 -25.65 -1.31
N GLN A 242 0.74 -26.78 -1.18
CA GLN A 242 0.23 -28.05 -1.70
C GLN A 242 -1.01 -28.43 -0.89
N VAL A 243 -2.17 -28.37 -1.52
CA VAL A 243 -3.39 -28.98 -0.97
C VAL A 243 -3.30 -30.46 -1.34
N LEU A 244 -2.95 -31.31 -0.38
CA LEU A 244 -3.05 -32.74 -0.54
C LEU A 244 -4.53 -33.11 -0.75
N GLY A 245 -4.85 -33.57 -1.96
CA GLY A 245 -6.11 -34.24 -2.29
C GLY A 245 -7.29 -33.30 -2.59
N ARG A 246 -7.59 -33.12 -3.88
CA ARG A 246 -8.95 -33.06 -4.47
C ARG A 246 -8.84 -32.83 -5.98
N SER A 247 -8.62 -33.91 -6.72
CA SER A 247 -8.86 -33.96 -8.16
C SER A 247 -10.38 -33.97 -8.39
N TRP A 248 -10.96 -32.81 -8.72
CA TRP A 248 -12.31 -32.74 -9.28
C TRP A 248 -12.18 -32.52 -10.78
N PRO A 249 -12.94 -33.24 -11.63
CA PRO A 249 -12.93 -33.00 -13.06
C PRO A 249 -13.48 -31.59 -13.34
N PRO A 250 -12.98 -30.89 -14.39
CA PRO A 250 -13.43 -29.55 -14.70
C PRO A 250 -14.89 -29.59 -15.14
N ARG A 251 -15.79 -28.90 -14.41
CA ARG A 251 -17.18 -28.67 -14.83
C ARG A 251 -17.36 -27.23 -15.29
N TRP A 252 -17.76 -27.11 -16.56
CA TRP A 252 -18.44 -25.99 -17.25
C TRP A 252 -17.64 -24.68 -17.54
N PRO A 253 -17.87 -24.02 -18.71
CA PRO A 253 -16.96 -23.01 -19.27
C PRO A 253 -17.12 -21.59 -18.71
N TRP A 254 -17.90 -21.39 -17.64
CA TRP A 254 -18.17 -20.08 -17.06
C TRP A 254 -17.68 -19.95 -15.61
N GLN A 255 -16.61 -20.66 -15.24
CA GLN A 255 -15.97 -20.47 -13.94
C GLN A 255 -15.04 -19.25 -13.96
N ARG A 256 -15.30 -18.31 -13.04
CA ARG A 256 -14.38 -17.24 -12.66
C ARG A 256 -12.95 -17.80 -12.55
N PRO A 257 -11.90 -17.05 -12.93
CA PRO A 257 -10.53 -17.52 -12.81
C PRO A 257 -10.29 -18.08 -11.40
N SER A 258 -9.81 -19.33 -11.34
CA SER A 258 -9.51 -20.03 -10.08
C SER A 258 -8.68 -19.12 -9.17
N PRO A 259 -9.02 -19.01 -7.87
CA PRO A 259 -8.25 -18.18 -6.95
C PRO A 259 -6.79 -18.66 -6.97
N GLN A 260 -5.86 -17.75 -7.27
CA GLN A 260 -4.44 -18.07 -7.26
C GLN A 260 -4.08 -18.75 -5.94
N PRO A 261 -3.35 -19.88 -5.96
CA PRO A 261 -3.12 -20.66 -4.77
C PRO A 261 -2.30 -19.84 -3.76
N ALA A 262 -2.73 -19.89 -2.49
CA ALA A 262 -2.03 -19.19 -1.42
C ALA A 262 -0.58 -19.70 -1.29
N LEU A 263 0.33 -18.76 -1.09
CA LEU A 263 1.74 -19.00 -0.84
C LEU A 263 2.00 -19.04 0.67
N THR A 264 2.91 -19.90 1.11
CA THR A 264 3.39 -19.99 2.50
C THR A 264 4.91 -19.96 2.56
N CYS A 265 5.48 -19.66 3.73
CA CYS A 265 6.92 -19.71 3.96
C CYS A 265 7.24 -20.49 5.24
N SER A 266 8.53 -20.71 5.49
CA SER A 266 8.98 -21.21 6.80
C SER A 266 8.64 -20.18 7.88
N ILE A 267 8.22 -20.68 9.04
CA ILE A 267 7.96 -19.93 10.27
C ILE A 267 8.83 -20.46 11.43
N TYR A 268 9.86 -21.23 11.09
CA TYR A 268 10.72 -21.90 12.06
C TYR A 268 11.50 -20.88 12.90
N ARG A 269 11.52 -21.08 14.22
CA ARG A 269 12.24 -20.21 15.18
C ARG A 269 11.91 -18.72 15.04
N TRP A 270 10.69 -18.37 14.63
CA TRP A 270 10.27 -16.97 14.50
C TRP A 270 10.42 -16.17 15.81
N GLN A 271 10.31 -16.85 16.97
CA GLN A 271 10.47 -16.24 18.29
C GLN A 271 11.84 -15.57 18.49
N GLU A 272 12.88 -16.05 17.80
CA GLU A 272 14.23 -15.48 17.89
C GLU A 272 14.32 -14.09 17.26
N TRP A 273 13.36 -13.74 16.43
CA TRP A 273 13.27 -12.46 15.75
C TRP A 273 12.36 -11.47 16.50
N VAL A 274 11.94 -11.81 17.72
CA VAL A 274 10.98 -11.04 18.52
C VAL A 274 11.63 -10.29 19.69
N ALA A 275 12.82 -10.72 20.13
CA ALA A 275 13.47 -10.19 21.33
C ALA A 275 13.71 -8.67 21.28
N ASP A 276 14.16 -8.16 20.13
CA ASP A 276 14.58 -6.76 19.96
C ASP A 276 13.76 -6.02 18.88
N ILE A 277 12.43 -6.25 18.84
CA ILE A 277 11.58 -5.55 17.88
C ILE A 277 11.48 -4.06 18.25
N PRO A 278 11.88 -3.14 17.36
CA PRO A 278 11.70 -1.71 17.60
C PRO A 278 10.21 -1.35 17.62
N THR A 279 9.86 -0.40 18.46
CA THR A 279 8.54 0.25 18.46
C THR A 279 8.72 1.73 18.16
N TYR A 280 7.69 2.35 17.60
CA TYR A 280 7.76 3.74 17.14
C TYR A 280 6.56 4.55 17.68
N PRO A 281 6.55 4.92 18.97
CA PRO A 281 5.41 5.60 19.60
C PRO A 281 5.00 6.91 18.89
N HIS A 282 5.93 7.58 18.22
CA HIS A 282 5.68 8.84 17.51
C HIS A 282 5.33 8.65 16.01
N ALA A 283 5.35 7.42 15.49
CA ALA A 283 5.19 7.16 14.05
C ALA A 283 3.84 7.64 13.52
N LEU A 284 2.75 7.50 14.29
CA LEU A 284 1.43 7.97 13.87
C LEU A 284 1.44 9.48 13.63
N GLN A 285 1.91 10.25 14.61
CA GLN A 285 1.94 11.70 14.51
C GLN A 285 2.86 12.18 13.40
N GLU A 286 4.08 11.62 13.29
CA GLU A 286 5.01 11.95 12.21
C GLU A 286 4.40 11.68 10.82
N CYS A 287 3.71 10.55 10.65
CA CYS A 287 3.05 10.22 9.39
C CYS A 287 1.91 11.18 9.04
N ARG A 288 1.13 11.60 10.04
CA ARG A 288 0.05 12.59 9.89
C ARG A 288 0.63 13.95 9.52
N ASP A 289 1.61 14.44 10.29
CA ASP A 289 2.28 15.71 10.05
C ASP A 289 2.88 15.79 8.66
N ARG A 290 3.46 14.68 8.19
CA ARG A 290 4.04 14.62 6.87
C ARG A 290 3.00 14.71 5.75
N ASN A 291 1.86 14.02 5.90
CA ASN A 291 0.76 14.15 4.96
C ASN A 291 0.16 15.57 4.97
N HIS A 292 -0.03 16.19 6.13
CA HIS A 292 -0.50 17.57 6.25
C HIS A 292 0.47 18.57 5.63
N TRP A 293 1.78 18.38 5.82
CA TRP A 293 2.80 19.17 5.15
C TRP A 293 2.67 19.06 3.63
N TYR A 294 2.58 17.85 3.09
CA TYR A 294 2.52 17.65 1.64
C TYR A 294 1.23 18.19 1.03
N TYR A 295 0.10 18.02 1.74
CA TYR A 295 -1.18 18.63 1.35
C TYR A 295 -1.08 20.14 1.19
N ARG A 296 -0.43 20.85 2.13
CA ARG A 296 -0.20 22.30 2.01
C ARG A 296 0.60 22.65 0.77
N GLN A 297 1.69 21.91 0.50
CA GLN A 297 2.50 22.12 -0.71
C GLN A 297 1.67 21.96 -2.00
N VAL A 298 0.77 20.97 -2.05
CA VAL A 298 -0.11 20.74 -3.21
C VAL A 298 -1.19 21.81 -3.37
N MET A 299 -1.69 22.38 -2.27
CA MET A 299 -2.75 23.38 -2.31
C MET A 299 -2.25 24.79 -2.59
N GLU A 300 -1.06 25.13 -2.10
CA GLU A 300 -0.43 26.46 -2.27
C GLU A 300 0.19 26.66 -3.66
N SER A 301 0.26 25.61 -4.50
CA SER A 301 0.93 25.59 -5.80
C SER A 301 0.05 25.89 -7.02
#